data_AF-A0A661VT18-F1
#
_entry.id   AF-A0A661VT18-F1
#
_cell.length_a   1.000
_cell.length_b   1.000
_cell.length_c   1.000
_cell.angle_alpha   90.00
_cell.angle_beta   90.00
_cell.angle_gamma   90.00
#
_symmetry.space_group_name_H-M   'P 1'
#
loop_
_entity.id
_entity.type
_entity.pdbx_description
1 polymer ?
#
loop_
_entity_poly.entity_id
_entity_poly.type
_entity_poly.pdbx_seq_one_letter_code
_entity_poly.pdbx_strand_id
1 'polypeptide(L)'
;MIGRIKDLKAYLFRPRGKDTVFMGLRWLALLLVLILSLFNPFTVGVLLPMSTVFPAVVVYNLLMQALGRLFVWPRRPLNLLALDALVAAVAIYLTGGFHSSFFVIFYFIVAGAAFYLNLVQTVVVALLLHVLYVTICLLNPASHQFPYTIYSVVVKSALLPLVAILCALFLEQLRQERQETERERALVSRLTALNEIFQQLSTSLDLQHVLQTVVTASCRVLEADVAFVSLVEEDGRRLRPAAVHGMDSVSLADVRWPMEDEL
;
A
#
# COMPACT_ATOMS: atom_id res chain seq x y z
N MET A 1 -11.64 -12.21 -32.01
CA MET A 1 -12.60 -11.55 -31.08
C MET A 1 -12.60 -12.15 -29.66
N ILE A 2 -12.28 -13.44 -29.47
CA ILE A 2 -12.27 -14.14 -28.17
C ILE A 2 -11.07 -13.76 -27.26
N GLY A 3 -9.91 -13.40 -27.82
CA GLY A 3 -8.74 -12.97 -27.03
C GLY A 3 -8.95 -11.65 -26.28
N ARG A 4 -9.60 -10.67 -26.93
CA ARG A 4 -9.86 -9.33 -26.35
C ARG A 4 -10.80 -9.37 -25.15
N ILE A 5 -11.68 -10.37 -25.05
CA ILE A 5 -12.60 -10.56 -23.91
C ILE A 5 -11.87 -11.20 -22.71
N LYS A 6 -10.86 -12.04 -22.96
CA LYS A 6 -10.03 -12.65 -21.91
C LYS A 6 -9.16 -11.60 -21.22
N ASP A 7 -8.56 -10.69 -21.99
CA ASP A 7 -7.75 -9.58 -21.46
C ASP A 7 -8.61 -8.52 -20.76
N LEU A 8 -9.83 -8.27 -21.25
CA LEU A 8 -10.78 -7.37 -20.56
C LEU A 8 -11.24 -7.95 -19.22
N LYS A 9 -11.47 -9.28 -19.14
CA LYS A 9 -11.73 -9.96 -17.87
C LYS A 9 -10.53 -9.88 -16.94
N ALA A 10 -9.30 -10.04 -17.44
CA ALA A 10 -8.08 -9.93 -16.62
C ALA A 10 -7.85 -8.53 -16.04
N TYR A 11 -8.22 -7.48 -16.78
CA TYR A 11 -8.20 -6.09 -16.27
C TYR A 11 -9.36 -5.77 -15.30
N LEU A 12 -10.55 -6.34 -15.52
CA LEU A 12 -11.72 -6.16 -14.65
C LEU A 12 -11.65 -6.99 -13.35
N PHE A 13 -10.86 -8.06 -13.34
CA PHE A 13 -10.69 -8.99 -12.21
C PHE A 13 -9.32 -8.89 -11.54
N ARG A 14 -8.65 -7.75 -11.60
CA ARG A 14 -7.56 -7.48 -10.67
C ARG A 14 -8.18 -6.92 -9.38
N PRO A 15 -8.49 -7.74 -8.36
CA PRO A 15 -8.87 -7.16 -7.08
C PRO A 15 -7.75 -6.23 -6.66
N ARG A 16 -8.07 -4.95 -6.42
CA ARG A 16 -7.14 -4.10 -5.68
C ARG A 16 -6.88 -4.82 -4.38
N GLY A 17 -5.63 -4.92 -3.93
CA GLY A 17 -5.28 -5.71 -2.73
C GLY A 17 -6.17 -5.40 -1.51
N LYS A 18 -6.70 -4.17 -1.42
CA LYS A 18 -7.66 -3.72 -0.40
C LYS A 18 -9.01 -4.46 -0.44
N ASP A 19 -9.52 -4.84 -1.61
CA ASP A 19 -10.82 -5.51 -1.77
C ASP A 19 -10.76 -6.97 -1.29
N THR A 20 -9.64 -7.65 -1.54
CA THR A 20 -9.41 -9.03 -1.06
C THR A 20 -9.30 -9.08 0.46
N VAL A 21 -8.53 -8.14 1.04
CA VAL A 21 -8.40 -8.03 2.50
C VAL A 21 -9.77 -7.76 3.13
N PHE A 22 -10.56 -6.86 2.53
CA PHE A 22 -11.90 -6.55 3.01
C PHE A 22 -12.85 -7.77 2.98
N MET A 23 -12.84 -8.54 1.89
CA MET A 23 -13.63 -9.76 1.80
C MET A 23 -13.20 -10.79 2.84
N GLY A 24 -11.89 -11.00 3.01
CA GLY A 24 -11.35 -11.90 4.04
C GLY A 24 -11.78 -11.49 5.44
N LEU A 25 -11.78 -10.19 5.72
CA LEU A 25 -12.19 -9.62 7.01
C LEU A 25 -13.65 -9.96 7.36
N ARG A 26 -14.56 -9.90 6.37
CA ARG A 26 -15.98 -10.24 6.56
C ARG A 26 -16.20 -11.71 6.92
N TRP A 27 -15.53 -12.60 6.18
CA TRP A 27 -15.65 -14.04 6.44
C TRP A 27 -15.02 -14.41 7.78
N LEU A 28 -13.91 -13.78 8.16
CA LEU A 28 -13.29 -13.94 9.47
C LEU A 28 -14.23 -13.46 10.58
N ALA A 29 -14.91 -12.31 10.39
CA ALA A 29 -15.91 -11.83 11.34
C ALA A 29 -17.04 -12.84 11.56
N LEU A 30 -17.60 -13.41 10.48
CA LEU A 30 -18.66 -14.42 10.57
C LEU A 30 -18.19 -15.71 11.22
N LEU A 31 -16.96 -16.15 10.92
CA LEU A 31 -16.34 -17.30 11.58
C LEU A 31 -16.21 -17.04 13.08
N LEU A 32 -15.75 -15.86 13.49
CA LEU A 32 -15.61 -15.51 14.91
C LEU A 32 -16.98 -15.44 15.60
N VAL A 33 -17.99 -14.89 14.93
CA VAL A 33 -19.38 -14.89 15.42
C VAL A 33 -19.88 -16.33 15.65
N LEU A 34 -19.62 -17.25 14.72
CA LEU A 34 -20.00 -18.65 14.84
C LEU A 34 -19.30 -19.31 16.03
N ILE A 35 -17.99 -19.11 16.17
CA ILE A 35 -17.20 -19.63 17.29
C ILE A 35 -17.75 -19.10 18.62
N LEU A 36 -17.89 -17.78 18.76
CA LEU A 36 -18.39 -17.17 19.99
C LEU A 36 -19.82 -17.60 20.32
N SER A 37 -20.64 -17.87 19.31
CA SER A 37 -21.99 -18.38 19.51
C SER A 37 -22.02 -19.77 20.16
N LEU A 38 -21.00 -20.62 19.96
CA LEU A 38 -20.96 -21.96 20.57
C LEU A 38 -20.77 -21.88 22.09
N PHE A 39 -20.14 -20.81 22.58
CA PHE A 39 -19.87 -20.57 24.00
C PHE A 39 -20.94 -19.72 24.68
N ASN A 40 -22.08 -19.48 24.03
CA ASN A 40 -23.08 -18.56 24.52
C ASN A 40 -24.29 -19.30 25.11
N PRO A 41 -24.33 -19.53 26.44
CA PRO A 41 -25.42 -20.27 27.07
C PRO A 41 -26.70 -19.45 27.26
N PHE A 42 -26.68 -18.15 26.94
CA PHE A 42 -27.78 -17.24 27.26
C PHE A 42 -28.83 -17.20 26.15
N THR A 43 -30.07 -17.58 26.48
CA THR A 43 -31.23 -17.56 25.56
C THR A 43 -32.22 -16.44 25.85
N VAL A 44 -31.92 -15.59 26.83
CA VAL A 44 -32.79 -14.50 27.29
C VAL A 44 -32.76 -13.33 26.31
N GLY A 45 -33.93 -12.74 26.00
CA GLY A 45 -34.06 -11.59 25.09
C GLY A 45 -33.95 -11.91 23.61
N VAL A 46 -33.81 -13.18 23.26
CA VAL A 46 -33.68 -13.66 21.89
C VAL A 46 -35.06 -13.68 21.23
N LEU A 47 -35.29 -12.78 20.27
CA LEU A 47 -36.51 -12.78 19.45
C LEU A 47 -36.43 -13.84 18.35
N LEU A 48 -35.25 -14.02 17.75
CA LEU A 48 -34.98 -15.02 16.73
C LEU A 48 -33.73 -15.84 17.10
N PRO A 49 -33.80 -17.17 17.03
CA PRO A 49 -32.67 -18.02 17.40
C PRO A 49 -31.50 -17.78 16.44
N MET A 50 -30.29 -17.88 16.97
CA MET A 50 -29.05 -17.70 16.22
C MET A 50 -28.96 -18.55 14.95
N SER A 51 -29.54 -19.77 15.00
CA SER A 51 -29.63 -20.70 13.87
C SER A 51 -30.38 -20.13 12.66
N THR A 52 -31.25 -19.13 12.85
CA THR A 52 -31.99 -18.47 11.76
C THR A 52 -31.30 -17.18 11.30
N VAL A 53 -30.80 -16.38 12.25
CA VAL A 53 -30.17 -15.09 11.95
C VAL A 53 -28.81 -15.28 11.28
N PHE A 54 -28.00 -16.23 11.75
CA PHE A 54 -26.68 -16.49 11.18
C PHE A 54 -26.71 -16.84 9.67
N PRO A 55 -27.48 -17.85 9.21
CA PRO A 55 -27.56 -18.13 7.78
C PRO A 55 -28.18 -16.98 6.99
N ALA A 56 -29.10 -16.20 7.55
CA ALA A 56 -29.61 -15.00 6.89
C ALA A 56 -28.49 -13.96 6.63
N VAL A 57 -27.60 -13.74 7.62
CA VAL A 57 -26.44 -12.85 7.45
C VAL A 57 -25.43 -13.42 6.43
N VAL A 58 -25.24 -14.75 6.39
CA VAL A 58 -24.40 -15.41 5.37
C VAL A 58 -24.99 -15.22 3.97
N VAL A 59 -26.30 -15.41 3.81
CA VAL A 59 -27.01 -15.20 2.54
C VAL A 59 -26.91 -13.73 2.12
N TYR A 60 -27.07 -12.77 3.04
CA TYR A 60 -26.84 -11.35 2.77
C TYR A 60 -25.41 -11.10 2.25
N ASN A 61 -24.39 -11.70 2.87
CA ASN A 61 -23.00 -11.54 2.43
C ASN A 61 -22.78 -12.08 1.01
N LEU A 62 -23.34 -13.27 0.70
CA LEU A 62 -23.28 -13.87 -0.63
C LEU A 62 -24.03 -13.03 -1.67
N LEU A 63 -25.21 -12.52 -1.31
CA LEU A 63 -26.00 -11.64 -2.17
C LEU A 63 -25.26 -10.35 -2.47
N MET A 64 -24.66 -9.70 -1.47
CA MET A 64 -23.86 -8.48 -1.69
C MET A 64 -22.61 -8.76 -2.55
N GLN A 65 -21.98 -9.92 -2.39
CA GLN A 65 -20.87 -10.32 -3.25
C GLN A 65 -21.31 -10.62 -4.70
N ALA A 66 -22.50 -11.20 -4.89
CA ALA A 66 -23.09 -11.39 -6.22
C ALA A 66 -23.50 -10.05 -6.85
N LEU A 67 -24.18 -9.17 -6.11
CA LEU A 67 -24.57 -7.84 -6.56
C LEU A 67 -23.36 -6.96 -6.89
N GLY A 68 -22.27 -7.07 -6.14
CA GLY A 68 -21.00 -6.38 -6.42
C GLY A 68 -20.37 -6.76 -7.77
N ARG A 69 -20.75 -7.92 -8.33
CA ARG A 69 -20.37 -8.32 -9.70
C ARG A 69 -21.22 -7.64 -10.77
N LEU A 70 -22.48 -7.31 -10.45
CA LEU A 70 -23.49 -6.78 -11.39
C LEU A 70 -23.64 -5.26 -11.33
N PHE A 71 -23.49 -4.63 -10.17
CA PHE A 71 -23.76 -3.21 -9.92
C PHE A 71 -22.53 -2.48 -9.35
N VAL A 72 -22.37 -1.20 -9.72
CA VAL A 72 -21.22 -0.35 -9.30
C VAL A 72 -21.40 0.24 -7.90
N TRP A 73 -22.64 0.49 -7.46
CA TRP A 73 -22.94 1.09 -6.16
C TRP A 73 -22.43 0.27 -4.95
N PRO A 74 -22.66 -1.07 -4.85
CA PRO A 74 -22.11 -1.89 -3.77
C PRO A 74 -20.59 -2.11 -3.85
N ARG A 75 -19.92 -1.69 -4.95
CA ARG A 75 -18.45 -1.70 -5.02
C ARG A 75 -17.81 -0.60 -4.19
N ARG A 76 -18.56 0.41 -3.74
CA ARG A 76 -18.02 1.42 -2.84
C ARG A 76 -17.92 0.84 -1.42
N PRO A 77 -16.70 0.70 -0.86
CA PRO A 77 -16.49 -0.02 0.39
C PRO A 77 -17.20 0.61 1.58
N LEU A 78 -17.35 1.94 1.61
CA LEU A 78 -18.06 2.64 2.68
C LEU A 78 -19.57 2.37 2.68
N ASN A 79 -20.21 2.26 1.52
CA ASN A 79 -21.64 1.93 1.43
C ASN A 79 -21.90 0.52 1.94
N LEU A 80 -21.00 -0.39 1.59
CA LEU A 80 -21.06 -1.78 2.01
C LEU A 80 -20.85 -1.92 3.53
N LEU A 81 -19.91 -1.16 4.11
CA LEU A 81 -19.71 -1.08 5.56
C LEU A 81 -20.94 -0.51 6.30
N ALA A 82 -21.61 0.49 5.72
CA ALA A 82 -22.83 1.05 6.29
C ALA A 82 -23.99 0.04 6.30
N LEU A 83 -24.13 -0.75 5.22
CA LEU A 83 -25.09 -1.84 5.18
C LEU A 83 -24.74 -2.95 6.17
N ASP A 84 -23.46 -3.30 6.30
CA ASP A 84 -23.02 -4.27 7.30
C ASP A 84 -23.32 -3.80 8.73
N ALA A 85 -23.18 -2.50 9.02
CA ALA A 85 -23.54 -1.93 10.31
C ALA A 85 -25.03 -2.06 10.59
N LEU A 86 -25.89 -1.85 9.59
CA LEU A 86 -27.34 -2.01 9.71
C LEU A 86 -27.71 -3.48 9.93
N VAL A 87 -27.15 -4.39 9.13
CA VAL A 87 -27.41 -5.84 9.28
C VAL A 87 -26.92 -6.34 10.63
N ALA A 88 -25.74 -5.92 11.08
CA ALA A 88 -25.22 -6.24 12.41
C ALA A 88 -26.13 -5.68 13.51
N ALA A 89 -26.58 -4.43 13.38
CA ALA A 89 -27.49 -3.81 14.34
C ALA A 89 -28.79 -4.60 14.50
N VAL A 90 -29.42 -4.96 13.38
CA VAL A 90 -30.64 -5.78 13.36
C VAL A 90 -30.36 -7.18 13.93
N ALA A 91 -29.26 -7.82 13.54
CA ALA A 91 -28.90 -9.14 14.06
C ALA A 91 -28.68 -9.12 15.58
N ILE A 92 -27.99 -8.11 16.10
CA ILE A 92 -27.77 -7.91 17.55
C ILE A 92 -29.10 -7.73 18.27
N TYR A 93 -29.97 -6.87 17.75
CA TYR A 93 -31.30 -6.64 18.34
C TYR A 93 -32.12 -7.94 18.42
N LEU A 94 -32.12 -8.74 17.35
CA LEU A 94 -32.92 -9.97 17.26
C LEU A 94 -32.37 -11.12 18.12
N THR A 95 -31.06 -11.16 18.36
CA THR A 95 -30.38 -12.28 19.04
C THR A 95 -30.06 -12.03 20.52
N GLY A 96 -30.77 -11.10 21.17
CA GLY A 96 -30.64 -10.88 22.62
C GLY A 96 -29.73 -9.72 23.02
N GLY A 97 -29.46 -8.78 22.11
CA GLY A 97 -28.78 -7.53 22.43
C GLY A 97 -27.37 -7.74 22.96
N PHE A 98 -27.14 -7.44 24.24
CA PHE A 98 -25.82 -7.47 24.89
C PHE A 98 -25.15 -8.85 24.92
N HIS A 99 -25.96 -9.92 24.88
CA HIS A 99 -25.45 -11.28 24.82
C HIS A 99 -25.09 -11.70 23.38
N SER A 100 -25.53 -10.97 22.36
CA SER A 100 -25.29 -11.36 20.98
C SER A 100 -23.80 -11.41 20.64
N SER A 101 -23.36 -12.49 19.97
CA SER A 101 -22.00 -12.63 19.43
C SER A 101 -21.75 -11.74 18.20
N PHE A 102 -22.81 -11.17 17.59
CA PHE A 102 -22.71 -10.32 16.40
C PHE A 102 -22.02 -8.96 16.66
N PHE A 103 -21.83 -8.56 17.92
CA PHE A 103 -21.08 -7.34 18.28
C PHE A 103 -19.66 -7.31 17.67
N VAL A 104 -19.07 -8.47 17.42
CA VAL A 104 -17.77 -8.64 16.73
C VAL A 104 -17.74 -7.92 15.38
N ILE A 105 -18.86 -7.91 14.65
CA ILE A 105 -18.92 -7.31 13.31
C ILE A 105 -18.59 -5.81 13.38
N PHE A 106 -18.95 -5.09 14.45
CA PHE A 106 -18.60 -3.68 14.58
C PHE A 106 -17.09 -3.43 14.65
N TYR A 107 -16.31 -4.31 15.31
CA TYR A 107 -14.85 -4.19 15.32
C TYR A 107 -14.28 -4.32 13.91
N PHE A 108 -14.79 -5.27 13.13
CA PHE A 108 -14.36 -5.47 11.75
C PHE A 108 -14.82 -4.36 10.81
N ILE A 109 -15.97 -3.77 11.05
CA ILE A 109 -16.43 -2.58 10.31
C ILE A 109 -15.47 -1.42 10.56
N VAL A 110 -15.07 -1.18 11.81
CA VAL A 110 -14.12 -0.11 12.15
C VAL A 110 -12.74 -0.39 11.55
N ALA A 111 -12.23 -1.62 11.68
CA ALA A 111 -10.96 -2.02 11.06
C ALA A 111 -11.00 -1.87 9.54
N GLY A 112 -12.12 -2.24 8.91
CA GLY A 112 -12.38 -2.03 7.48
C GLY A 112 -12.40 -0.54 7.10
N ALA A 113 -13.13 0.29 7.86
CA ALA A 113 -13.24 1.72 7.64
C ALA A 113 -11.89 2.44 7.74
N ALA A 114 -11.03 2.00 8.69
CA ALA A 114 -9.69 2.55 8.88
C ALA A 114 -8.80 2.43 7.63
N PHE A 115 -9.02 1.46 6.75
CA PHE A 115 -8.28 1.34 5.48
C PHE A 115 -8.63 2.42 4.45
N TYR A 116 -9.81 3.03 4.56
CA TYR A 116 -10.36 3.97 3.57
C TYR A 116 -10.50 5.40 4.10
N LEU A 117 -10.60 5.56 5.42
CA LEU A 117 -10.78 6.84 6.09
C LEU A 117 -9.48 7.33 6.74
N ASN A 118 -9.43 8.64 7.01
CA ASN A 118 -8.38 9.23 7.84
C ASN A 118 -8.62 8.91 9.33
N LEU A 119 -7.61 9.15 10.18
CA LEU A 119 -7.68 8.89 11.62
C LEU A 119 -8.94 9.51 12.26
N VAL A 120 -9.16 10.80 12.07
CA VAL A 120 -10.30 11.53 12.66
C VAL A 120 -11.64 10.95 12.21
N GLN A 121 -11.80 10.69 10.91
CA GLN A 121 -13.03 10.12 10.36
C GLN A 121 -13.30 8.70 10.90
N THR A 122 -12.24 7.88 11.05
CA THR A 122 -12.35 6.53 11.62
C THR A 122 -12.79 6.57 13.08
N VAL A 123 -12.23 7.50 13.88
CA VAL A 123 -12.63 7.70 15.28
C VAL A 123 -14.09 8.14 15.38
N VAL A 124 -14.53 9.07 14.52
CA VAL A 124 -15.93 9.50 14.47
C VAL A 124 -16.86 8.34 14.13
N VAL A 125 -16.53 7.54 13.10
CA VAL A 125 -17.32 6.35 12.71
C VAL A 125 -17.37 5.34 13.85
N ALA A 126 -16.25 5.07 14.53
CA ALA A 126 -16.22 4.17 15.66
C ALA A 126 -17.10 4.65 16.83
N LEU A 127 -17.09 5.95 17.12
CA LEU A 127 -17.93 6.55 18.15
C LEU A 127 -19.43 6.46 17.79
N LEU A 128 -19.77 6.71 16.52
CA LEU A 128 -21.15 6.54 16.03
C LEU A 128 -21.62 5.09 16.13
N LEU A 129 -20.79 4.13 15.72
CA LEU A 129 -21.10 2.69 15.85
C LEU A 129 -21.20 2.27 17.31
N HIS A 130 -20.40 2.88 18.19
CA HIS A 130 -20.46 2.63 19.62
C HIS A 130 -21.78 3.11 20.24
N VAL A 131 -22.19 4.36 19.94
CA VAL A 131 -23.49 4.90 20.35
C VAL A 131 -24.61 4.01 19.82
N LEU A 132 -24.56 3.64 18.53
CA LEU A 132 -25.54 2.75 17.91
C LEU A 132 -25.65 1.41 18.66
N TYR A 133 -24.53 0.76 18.98
CA TYR A 133 -24.51 -0.48 19.76
C TYR A 133 -25.20 -0.31 21.12
N VAL A 134 -24.83 0.73 21.88
CA VAL A 134 -25.42 1.00 23.20
C VAL A 134 -26.92 1.24 23.08
N THR A 135 -27.36 2.03 22.10
CA THR A 135 -28.78 2.31 21.85
C THR A 135 -29.57 1.04 21.52
N ILE A 136 -29.07 0.19 20.62
CA ILE A 136 -29.73 -1.07 20.25
C ILE A 136 -29.95 -1.96 21.46
N CYS A 137 -28.94 -2.03 22.31
CA CYS A 137 -29.02 -2.93 23.44
C CYS A 137 -29.87 -2.36 24.59
N LEU A 138 -29.94 -1.03 24.75
CA LEU A 138 -30.92 -0.38 25.65
C LEU A 138 -32.36 -0.64 25.20
N LEU A 139 -32.61 -0.57 23.88
CA LEU A 139 -33.92 -0.82 23.28
C LEU A 139 -34.35 -2.30 23.31
N ASN A 140 -33.43 -3.24 23.52
CA ASN A 140 -33.75 -4.65 23.55
C ASN A 140 -34.47 -5.01 24.88
N PRO A 141 -35.57 -5.79 24.83
CA PRO A 141 -36.37 -6.10 26.02
C PRO A 141 -35.62 -6.84 27.14
N ALA A 142 -34.50 -7.52 26.85
CA ALA A 142 -33.67 -8.13 27.90
C ALA A 142 -32.99 -7.12 28.82
N SER A 143 -32.85 -5.85 28.42
CA SER A 143 -32.25 -4.81 29.25
C SER A 143 -33.03 -4.59 30.55
N HIS A 144 -34.35 -4.71 30.50
CA HIS A 144 -35.24 -4.48 31.65
C HIS A 144 -35.39 -5.69 32.58
N GLN A 145 -35.18 -6.91 32.08
CA GLN A 145 -35.40 -8.13 32.86
C GLN A 145 -34.25 -8.46 33.84
N PHE A 146 -33.03 -7.96 33.62
CA PHE A 146 -31.86 -8.35 34.41
C PHE A 146 -30.93 -7.16 34.73
N PRO A 147 -30.86 -6.69 35.99
CA PRO A 147 -30.02 -5.56 36.40
C PRO A 147 -28.50 -5.82 36.28
N TYR A 148 -28.07 -7.08 36.41
CA TYR A 148 -26.66 -7.48 36.32
C TYR A 148 -26.09 -7.37 34.90
N THR A 149 -26.97 -7.24 33.90
CA THR A 149 -26.60 -7.15 32.47
C THR A 149 -25.74 -5.91 32.19
N ILE A 150 -25.96 -4.81 32.93
CA ILE A 150 -25.26 -3.52 32.81
C ILE A 150 -23.73 -3.71 32.93
N TYR A 151 -23.26 -4.59 33.81
CA TYR A 151 -21.81 -4.80 33.99
C TYR A 151 -21.14 -5.41 32.74
N SER A 152 -21.82 -6.33 32.04
CA SER A 152 -21.30 -6.88 30.77
C SER A 152 -21.28 -5.85 29.65
N VAL A 153 -22.22 -4.88 29.69
CA VAL A 153 -22.30 -3.77 28.75
C VAL A 153 -21.12 -2.84 28.92
N VAL A 154 -20.84 -2.44 30.16
CA VAL A 154 -19.81 -1.44 30.48
C VAL A 154 -18.42 -1.93 30.03
N VAL A 155 -18.12 -3.21 30.22
CA VAL A 155 -16.85 -3.80 29.78
C VAL A 155 -16.76 -3.85 28.25
N LYS A 156 -17.82 -4.29 27.56
CA LYS A 156 -17.85 -4.33 26.09
C LYS A 156 -17.91 -2.93 25.47
N SER A 157 -18.51 -1.96 26.15
CA SER A 157 -18.65 -0.58 25.68
C SER A 157 -17.34 0.18 25.70
N ALA A 158 -16.46 -0.08 26.67
CA ALA A 158 -15.12 0.49 26.69
C ALA A 158 -14.18 -0.15 25.66
N LEU A 159 -14.37 -1.45 25.37
CA LEU A 159 -13.50 -2.21 24.49
C LEU A 159 -13.60 -1.80 23.02
N LEU A 160 -14.81 -1.51 22.53
CA LEU A 160 -15.03 -1.13 21.13
C LEU A 160 -14.26 0.15 20.70
N PRO A 161 -14.38 1.30 21.41
CA PRO A 161 -13.61 2.50 21.07
C PRO A 161 -12.10 2.30 21.32
N LEU A 162 -11.71 1.52 22.33
CA LEU A 162 -10.29 1.21 22.57
C LEU A 162 -9.67 0.46 21.38
N VAL A 163 -10.30 -0.63 20.93
CA VAL A 163 -9.82 -1.41 19.77
C VAL A 163 -9.86 -0.56 18.49
N ALA A 164 -10.91 0.26 18.32
CA ALA A 164 -11.00 1.20 17.21
C ALA A 164 -9.81 2.16 17.16
N ILE A 165 -9.47 2.79 18.29
CA ILE A 165 -8.34 3.71 18.40
C ILE A 165 -7.03 2.98 18.13
N LEU A 166 -6.81 1.81 18.73
CA LEU A 166 -5.60 1.01 18.51
C LEU A 166 -5.44 0.61 17.05
N CYS A 167 -6.50 0.12 16.40
CA CYS A 167 -6.47 -0.22 14.97
C CYS A 167 -6.19 1.02 14.11
N ALA A 168 -6.84 2.14 14.39
CA ALA A 168 -6.66 3.36 13.61
C ALA A 168 -5.23 3.92 13.76
N LEU A 169 -4.68 3.93 14.98
CA LEU A 169 -3.30 4.35 15.23
C LEU A 169 -2.31 3.40 14.56
N PHE A 170 -2.47 2.09 14.71
CA PHE A 170 -1.56 1.11 14.12
C PHE A 170 -1.54 1.18 12.58
N LEU A 171 -2.71 1.34 11.95
CA LEU A 171 -2.79 1.54 10.51
C LEU A 171 -2.16 2.86 10.05
N GLU A 172 -2.27 3.93 10.85
CA GLU A 172 -1.64 5.21 10.54
C GLU A 172 -0.12 5.13 10.66
N GLN A 173 0.39 4.45 11.69
CA GLN A 173 1.83 4.17 11.84
C GLN A 173 2.38 3.40 10.64
N LEU A 174 1.69 2.34 10.21
CA LEU A 174 2.07 1.58 9.01
C LEU A 174 2.06 2.43 7.73
N ARG A 175 1.16 3.41 7.62
CA ARG A 175 1.14 4.35 6.49
C ARG A 175 2.34 5.29 6.53
N GLN A 176 2.70 5.79 7.71
CA GLN A 176 3.84 6.68 7.90
C GLN A 176 5.16 5.97 7.56
N GLU A 177 5.40 4.78 8.13
CA GLU A 177 6.62 4.00 7.83
C GLU A 177 6.76 3.68 6.34
N ARG A 178 5.64 3.34 5.68
CA ARG A 178 5.62 3.09 4.22
C ARG A 178 6.06 4.33 3.45
N GLN A 179 5.55 5.51 3.81
CA GLN A 179 5.89 6.77 3.15
C GLN A 179 7.36 7.14 3.38
N GLU A 180 7.89 6.93 4.59
CA GLU A 180 9.30 7.16 4.90
C GLU A 180 10.20 6.23 4.09
N THR A 181 9.88 4.93 4.04
CA THR A 181 10.62 3.95 3.23
C THR A 181 10.61 4.31 1.74
N GLU A 182 9.47 4.79 1.21
CA GLU A 182 9.38 5.23 -0.19
C GLU A 182 10.21 6.48 -0.44
N ARG A 183 10.25 7.43 0.50
CA ARG A 183 11.11 8.62 0.42
C ARG A 183 12.59 8.25 0.47
N GLU A 184 13.00 7.39 1.37
CA GLU A 184 14.38 6.90 1.46
C GLU A 184 14.80 6.20 0.17
N ARG A 185 13.97 5.31 -0.37
CA ARG A 185 14.25 4.65 -1.66
C ARG A 185 14.38 5.65 -2.80
N ALA A 186 13.53 6.67 -2.85
CA ALA A 186 13.62 7.73 -3.85
C ALA A 186 14.91 8.57 -3.69
N LEU A 187 15.34 8.84 -2.45
CA LEU A 187 16.60 9.54 -2.17
C LEU A 187 17.81 8.71 -2.57
N VAL A 188 17.84 7.43 -2.20
CA VAL A 188 18.91 6.49 -2.59
C VAL A 188 19.02 6.41 -4.10
N SER A 189 17.90 6.28 -4.81
CA SER A 189 17.87 6.25 -6.28
C SER A 189 18.43 7.53 -6.92
N ARG A 190 18.22 8.69 -6.29
CA ARG A 190 18.78 9.97 -6.78
C ARG A 190 20.29 10.05 -6.51
N LEU A 191 20.73 9.60 -5.34
CA LEU A 191 22.14 9.59 -4.97
C LEU A 191 22.94 8.63 -5.86
N THR A 192 22.39 7.45 -6.19
CA THR A 192 23.04 6.52 -7.12
C THR A 192 23.18 7.12 -8.51
N ALA A 193 22.14 7.76 -9.04
CA ALA A 193 22.19 8.42 -10.35
C ALA A 193 23.22 9.58 -10.37
N LEU A 194 23.28 10.38 -9.30
CA LEU A 194 24.30 11.43 -9.18
C LEU A 194 25.71 10.83 -9.11
N ASN A 195 25.90 9.77 -8.33
CA ASN A 195 27.20 9.11 -8.21
C ASN A 195 27.66 8.51 -9.55
N GLU A 196 26.75 7.93 -10.34
CA GLU A 196 27.05 7.45 -11.70
C GLU A 196 27.51 8.60 -12.62
N ILE A 197 26.83 9.75 -12.58
CA ILE A 197 27.23 10.94 -13.33
C ILE A 197 28.61 11.44 -12.88
N PHE A 198 28.85 11.51 -11.56
CA PHE A 198 30.15 11.91 -11.01
C PHE A 198 31.27 10.94 -11.40
N GLN A 199 31.00 9.62 -11.40
CA GLN A 199 31.98 8.63 -11.85
C GLN A 199 32.30 8.77 -13.34
N GLN A 200 31.29 8.97 -14.20
CA GLN A 200 31.51 9.22 -15.62
C GLN A 200 32.33 10.50 -15.89
N LEU A 201 32.04 11.57 -15.15
CA LEU A 201 32.81 12.81 -15.23
C LEU A 201 34.25 12.60 -14.74
N SER A 202 34.43 11.94 -13.59
CA SER A 202 35.76 11.69 -13.01
C SER A 202 36.61 10.80 -13.91
N THR A 203 36.07 9.74 -14.51
CA THR A 203 36.82 8.88 -15.43
C THR A 203 37.23 9.62 -16.70
N SER A 204 36.37 10.50 -17.22
CA SER A 204 36.72 11.34 -18.37
C SER A 204 37.85 12.33 -18.08
N LEU A 205 37.84 12.95 -16.88
CA LEU A 205 38.88 13.87 -16.44
C LEU A 205 40.21 13.15 -16.18
N ASP A 206 40.14 11.97 -15.55
CA ASP A 206 41.32 11.16 -15.25
C ASP A 206 41.97 10.64 -16.55
N LEU A 207 41.18 10.19 -17.54
CA LEU A 207 41.71 9.80 -18.85
C LEU A 207 42.51 10.93 -19.51
N GLN A 208 41.98 12.16 -19.49
CA GLN A 208 42.69 13.31 -20.06
C GLN A 208 43.99 13.61 -19.29
N HIS A 209 43.97 13.48 -17.97
CA HIS A 209 45.14 13.70 -17.12
C HIS A 209 46.22 12.61 -17.31
N VAL A 210 45.82 11.35 -17.40
CA VAL A 210 46.70 10.20 -17.66
C VAL A 210 47.36 10.34 -19.03
N LEU A 211 46.59 10.64 -20.08
CA LEU A 211 47.13 10.83 -21.43
C LEU A 211 48.14 11.99 -21.46
N GLN A 212 47.83 13.11 -20.80
CA GLN A 212 48.75 14.24 -20.68
C GLN A 212 50.04 13.90 -19.93
N THR A 213 49.94 13.08 -18.88
CA THR A 213 51.09 12.62 -18.08
C THR A 213 51.97 11.69 -18.90
N VAL A 214 51.38 10.76 -19.65
CA VAL A 214 52.11 9.83 -20.53
C VAL A 214 52.86 10.60 -21.61
N VAL A 215 52.21 11.53 -22.33
CA VAL A 215 52.87 12.33 -23.36
C VAL A 215 54.05 13.12 -22.77
N THR A 216 53.88 13.71 -21.60
CA THR A 216 54.93 14.47 -20.92
C THR A 216 56.10 13.58 -20.49
N ALA A 217 55.83 12.38 -19.95
CA ALA A 217 56.86 11.43 -19.56
C ALA A 217 57.62 10.87 -20.77
N SER A 218 56.90 10.52 -21.85
CA SER A 218 57.49 10.04 -23.10
C SER A 218 58.40 11.09 -23.74
N CYS A 219 57.98 12.36 -23.79
CA CYS A 219 58.83 13.47 -24.28
C CYS A 219 60.15 13.56 -23.49
N ARG A 220 60.08 13.44 -22.15
CA ARG A 220 61.27 13.49 -21.28
C ARG A 220 62.20 12.31 -21.45
N VAL A 221 61.68 11.09 -21.58
CA VAL A 221 62.50 9.86 -21.71
C VAL A 221 63.15 9.77 -23.09
N LEU A 222 62.46 10.20 -24.13
CA LEU A 222 62.93 10.11 -25.52
C LEU A 222 63.68 11.37 -25.99
N GLU A 223 63.85 12.37 -25.11
CA GLU A 223 64.44 13.68 -25.44
C GLU A 223 63.82 14.33 -26.69
N ALA A 224 62.52 14.13 -26.89
CA ALA A 224 61.80 14.65 -28.05
C ALA A 224 61.32 16.08 -27.78
N ASP A 225 61.50 16.98 -28.74
CA ASP A 225 61.05 18.37 -28.64
C ASP A 225 59.51 18.49 -28.60
N VAL A 226 58.81 17.54 -29.22
CA VAL A 226 57.35 17.54 -29.37
C VAL A 226 56.79 16.13 -29.31
N ALA A 227 55.68 15.93 -28.58
CA ALA A 227 54.91 14.69 -28.58
C ALA A 227 53.40 14.96 -28.44
N PHE A 228 52.58 14.09 -29.03
CA PHE A 228 51.14 14.13 -28.86
C PHE A 228 50.55 12.72 -28.96
N VAL A 229 49.37 12.54 -28.38
CA VAL A 229 48.56 11.32 -28.48
C VAL A 229 47.21 11.69 -29.05
N SER A 230 46.80 10.96 -30.09
CA SER A 230 45.51 11.12 -30.76
C SER A 230 44.62 9.90 -30.52
N LEU A 231 43.34 10.13 -30.27
CA LEU A 231 42.30 9.10 -30.14
C LEU A 231 41.54 8.99 -31.46
N VAL A 232 41.17 7.77 -31.84
CA VAL A 232 40.31 7.49 -32.99
C VAL A 232 38.86 7.86 -32.63
N GLU A 233 38.18 8.63 -33.48
CA GLU A 233 36.74 8.92 -33.33
C GLU A 233 35.88 7.68 -33.60
N GLU A 234 34.63 7.64 -33.11
CA GLU A 234 33.72 6.48 -33.27
C GLU A 234 33.50 6.07 -34.74
N ASP A 235 33.66 6.99 -35.70
CA ASP A 235 33.57 6.74 -37.13
C ASP A 235 34.77 5.96 -37.71
N GLY A 236 35.81 5.67 -36.91
CA GLY A 236 37.00 4.90 -37.29
C GLY A 236 37.94 5.56 -38.31
N ARG A 237 37.51 6.66 -38.93
CA ARG A 237 38.20 7.31 -40.06
C ARG A 237 38.91 8.61 -39.72
N ARG A 238 38.81 9.08 -38.47
CA ARG A 238 39.32 10.39 -38.05
C ARG A 238 40.03 10.30 -36.71
N LEU A 239 41.14 11.01 -36.60
CA LEU A 239 41.93 11.14 -35.38
C LEU A 239 41.69 12.51 -34.75
N ARG A 240 41.43 12.51 -33.45
CA ARG A 240 41.32 13.71 -32.62
C ARG A 240 42.47 13.76 -31.61
N PRO A 241 43.25 14.84 -31.56
CA PRO A 241 44.31 14.99 -30.57
C PRO A 241 43.70 15.03 -29.15
N ALA A 242 44.24 14.21 -28.24
CA ALA A 242 43.75 14.04 -26.88
C ALA A 242 44.71 14.58 -25.80
N ALA A 243 46.02 14.60 -26.09
CA ALA A 243 47.06 15.17 -25.23
C ALA A 243 48.27 15.63 -26.07
N VAL A 244 48.94 16.71 -25.68
CA VAL A 244 50.04 17.35 -26.44
C VAL A 244 51.10 17.92 -25.49
N HIS A 245 52.38 17.81 -25.85
CA HIS A 245 53.52 18.43 -25.17
C HIS A 245 54.47 19.07 -26.21
N GLY A 246 54.96 20.28 -25.94
CA GLY A 246 55.87 21.02 -26.84
C GLY A 246 55.20 21.80 -27.99
N MET A 247 53.87 21.74 -28.13
CA MET A 247 53.09 22.52 -29.10
C MET A 247 51.89 23.23 -28.42
N ASP A 248 51.44 24.35 -28.99
CA ASP A 248 50.26 25.09 -28.50
C ASP A 248 48.98 24.27 -28.66
N SER A 249 48.32 23.98 -27.54
CA SER A 249 47.09 23.17 -27.47
C SER A 249 45.92 23.78 -28.27
N VAL A 250 45.91 25.10 -28.44
CA VAL A 250 44.88 25.84 -29.17
C VAL A 250 45.01 25.66 -30.68
N SER A 251 46.22 25.44 -31.21
CA SER A 251 46.43 25.31 -32.66
C SER A 251 46.06 23.93 -33.23
N LEU A 252 45.88 22.92 -32.36
CA LEU A 252 45.59 21.53 -32.75
C LEU A 252 44.20 21.05 -32.33
N ALA A 253 43.47 21.80 -31.49
CA ALA A 253 42.15 21.42 -31.01
C ALA A 253 41.10 21.23 -32.13
N ASP A 254 41.28 21.94 -33.27
CA ASP A 254 40.39 21.87 -34.44
C ASP A 254 40.95 21.02 -35.59
N VAL A 255 42.15 20.45 -35.46
CA VAL A 255 42.78 19.66 -36.53
C VAL A 255 42.32 18.20 -36.40
N ARG A 256 41.49 17.76 -37.36
CA ARG A 256 41.14 16.34 -37.52
C ARG A 256 41.96 15.75 -38.65
N TRP A 257 42.77 14.75 -38.35
CA TRP A 257 43.51 14.02 -39.38
C TRP A 257 42.68 12.84 -39.90
N PRO A 258 42.59 12.64 -41.23
CA PRO A 258 42.05 11.41 -41.77
C PRO A 258 42.96 10.23 -41.38
N MET A 259 42.39 9.11 -40.95
CA MET A 259 43.09 7.84 -40.92
C MET A 259 43.30 7.43 -42.37
N GLU A 260 44.53 7.53 -42.86
CA GLU A 260 44.90 7.09 -44.20
C GLU A 260 44.98 5.56 -44.17
N ASP A 261 44.05 4.91 -44.87
CA ASP A 261 43.81 3.46 -44.86
C ASP A 261 44.80 2.66 -45.74
N GLU A 262 45.97 3.19 -46.09
CA GLU A 262 46.90 2.53 -47.02
C GLU A 262 48.29 2.32 -46.42
N LEU A 263 48.51 1.12 -45.88
CA LEU A 263 49.79 0.42 -45.88
C LEU A 263 49.66 -0.90 -46.65
#